data_AF-A0A2G8JWE9-F1
#
_entry.id   AF-A0A2G8JWE9-F1
#
_cell.length_a   1.000
_cell.length_b   1.000
_cell.length_c   1.000
_cell.angle_alpha   90.00
_cell.angle_beta   90.00
_cell.angle_gamma   90.00
#
_symmetry.space_group_name_H-M   'P 1'
#
loop_
_entity.id
_entity.type
_entity.pdbx_description
1 polymer ?
#
loop_
_entity_poly.entity_id
_entity_poly.type
_entity_poly.pdbx_seq_one_letter_code
_entity_poly.pdbx_strand_id
1 'polypeptide(L)'
;MGRDEAVRGRVNGKIYRDRGLEDGLELMVQLIVCRALSNILILPWPNISERDQQWTARSENHLGFIRRITSDYRALKSMPNLSKDKELQARVKPTIHKTLHLLSDQVESIAGEVSKTKQVCYHSLQESIQVTLHIFPIYIHQPDVIEDMMGFYLALFQGLRVQMGIPSIQSTIAVFVSLFTRDQLAETIQHESTAGTRVVEKFLNILEIIIQEPGSAFKAFIPNIISICMDHIYPIIAERASPDIKPALYRLLFELLQNKWRYFFPTSVLSKIQGGTDAVENDQQFIAIMQAFGQSFLQPDISVFRQNMKALELLNSKSKLYDKKIFKDMMMFPFLNVLHQVLLGRTHELLNEEIMLMIYNMAAVDMNHYFTNFLGEFLSSSEGIHEHQRESLAGNFKKDDDLPTFTHCLQRFVNDLRYFRLCNNSLPEGSIKL
;
A
#
# COMPACT_ATOMS: atom_id res chain seq x y z
N MET A 1 25.94 -17.19 -80.27
CA MET A 1 25.54 -16.73 -78.93
C MET A 1 24.08 -17.05 -78.75
N GLY A 2 23.77 -17.98 -77.84
CA GLY A 2 22.46 -18.63 -77.69
C GLY A 2 21.38 -17.70 -77.15
N ARG A 3 20.14 -18.07 -77.49
CA ARG A 3 18.87 -17.46 -77.09
C ARG A 3 18.61 -17.67 -75.59
N ASP A 4 17.88 -16.77 -74.93
CA ASP A 4 16.48 -17.02 -74.58
C ASP A 4 15.85 -15.90 -73.71
N GLU A 5 14.66 -15.50 -74.16
CA GLU A 5 13.45 -15.09 -73.47
C GLU A 5 13.46 -14.03 -72.37
N ALA A 6 12.93 -12.86 -72.76
CA ALA A 6 12.35 -11.86 -71.89
C ALA A 6 10.93 -12.27 -71.46
N VAL A 7 10.69 -12.37 -70.16
CA VAL A 7 9.33 -12.36 -69.58
C VAL A 7 9.12 -11.05 -68.83
N ARG A 8 8.17 -10.26 -69.34
CA ARG A 8 7.63 -9.05 -68.72
C ARG A 8 6.91 -9.41 -67.42
N GLY A 9 7.17 -8.64 -66.36
CA GLY A 9 6.30 -8.54 -65.19
C GLY A 9 6.29 -7.10 -64.66
N ARG A 10 5.27 -6.31 -65.02
CA ARG A 10 4.98 -5.02 -64.40
C ARG A 10 4.74 -5.24 -62.90
N VAL A 11 5.53 -4.61 -62.04
CA VAL A 11 5.21 -4.53 -60.60
C VAL A 11 4.76 -3.11 -60.30
N ASN A 12 3.47 -3.02 -59.97
CA ASN A 12 2.78 -1.83 -59.49
C ASN A 12 3.52 -1.16 -58.34
N GLY A 13 3.58 0.17 -58.39
CA GLY A 13 4.05 1.01 -57.30
C GLY A 13 3.31 0.70 -56.00
N LYS A 14 4.06 0.20 -55.02
CA LYS A 14 3.73 0.35 -53.60
C LYS A 14 4.77 1.28 -53.01
N ILE A 15 4.30 2.45 -52.60
CA ILE A 15 5.01 3.36 -51.71
C ILE A 15 5.24 2.57 -50.42
N TYR A 16 6.48 2.14 -50.19
CA TYR A 16 6.92 1.67 -48.88
C TYR A 16 6.90 2.89 -47.94
N ARG A 17 5.82 3.05 -47.17
CA ARG A 17 5.88 3.87 -45.96
C ARG A 17 6.79 3.15 -44.98
N ASP A 18 7.88 3.82 -44.65
CA ASP A 18 8.88 3.51 -43.65
C ASP A 18 8.20 3.20 -42.29
N ARG A 19 7.87 1.92 -42.06
CA ARG A 19 7.45 1.39 -40.75
C ARG A 19 8.70 0.85 -40.07
N GLY A 20 9.38 1.70 -39.31
CA GLY A 20 10.57 1.32 -38.56
C GLY A 20 10.25 0.31 -37.46
N LEU A 21 11.13 -0.67 -37.26
CA LEU A 21 11.41 -1.51 -36.07
C LEU A 21 10.26 -2.06 -35.18
N GLU A 22 8.99 -1.75 -35.40
CA GLU A 22 7.95 -1.86 -34.36
C GLU A 22 7.08 -3.12 -34.42
N ASP A 23 7.08 -3.86 -35.54
CA ASP A 23 6.12 -4.95 -35.79
C ASP A 23 6.68 -6.38 -35.60
N GLY A 24 7.89 -6.56 -35.05
CA GLY A 24 8.49 -7.90 -34.93
C GLY A 24 9.47 -8.17 -33.77
N LEU A 25 9.73 -7.19 -32.91
CA LEU A 25 10.62 -7.36 -31.75
C LEU A 25 9.82 -7.70 -30.49
N GLU A 26 10.34 -8.61 -29.67
CA GLU A 26 9.79 -8.89 -28.34
C GLU A 26 9.78 -7.61 -27.49
N LEU A 27 8.74 -7.43 -26.67
CA LEU A 27 8.55 -6.20 -25.87
C LEU A 27 9.80 -5.84 -25.06
N MET A 28 10.45 -6.84 -24.45
CA MET A 28 11.69 -6.65 -23.68
C MET A 28 12.81 -6.01 -24.51
N VAL A 29 12.97 -6.41 -25.77
CA VAL A 29 14.00 -5.84 -26.66
C VAL A 29 13.64 -4.40 -27.01
N GLN A 30 12.36 -4.12 -27.25
CA GLN A 30 11.89 -2.75 -27.50
C GLN A 30 12.14 -1.85 -26.29
N LEU A 31 11.85 -2.31 -25.07
CA LEU A 31 12.14 -1.56 -23.84
C LEU A 31 13.62 -1.22 -23.72
N ILE A 32 14.52 -2.19 -23.91
CA ILE A 32 15.97 -1.97 -23.82
C ILE A 32 16.46 -0.96 -24.86
N VAL A 33 16.02 -1.10 -26.12
CA VAL A 33 16.42 -0.19 -27.20
C VAL A 33 15.91 1.23 -26.94
N CYS A 34 14.63 1.37 -26.59
CA CYS A 34 14.03 2.67 -26.30
C CYS A 34 14.64 3.33 -25.07
N ARG A 35 14.97 2.56 -24.04
CA ARG A 35 15.69 3.04 -22.85
C ARG A 35 17.08 3.53 -23.22
N ALA A 36 17.85 2.77 -23.99
CA ALA A 36 19.19 3.17 -24.41
C ALA A 36 19.16 4.47 -25.23
N LEU A 37 18.25 4.58 -26.19
CA LEU A 37 18.08 5.79 -27.01
C LEU A 37 17.64 7.00 -26.18
N SER A 38 16.70 6.80 -25.25
CA SER A 38 16.26 7.85 -24.31
C SER A 38 17.44 8.31 -23.44
N ASN A 39 18.19 7.37 -22.85
CA ASN A 39 19.30 7.65 -21.94
C ASN A 39 20.42 8.45 -22.59
N ILE A 40 20.74 8.20 -23.88
CA ILE A 40 21.69 9.02 -24.64
C ILE A 40 21.26 10.49 -24.65
N LEU A 41 19.96 10.75 -24.72
CA LEU A 41 19.40 12.10 -24.78
C LEU A 41 19.24 12.75 -23.41
N ILE A 42 19.08 12.00 -22.32
CA ILE A 42 18.72 12.58 -21.02
C ILE A 42 19.76 12.43 -19.90
N LEU A 43 20.69 11.47 -19.97
CA LEU A 43 21.70 11.28 -18.93
C LEU A 43 22.88 12.26 -19.10
N PRO A 44 23.47 12.80 -18.03
CA PRO A 44 24.62 13.69 -18.17
C PRO A 44 25.76 12.97 -18.91
N TRP A 45 26.33 13.62 -19.92
CA TRP A 45 27.48 13.08 -20.61
C TRP A 45 28.68 13.06 -19.66
N PRO A 46 29.40 11.93 -19.55
CA PRO A 46 30.53 11.82 -18.66
C PRO A 46 31.63 12.79 -19.10
N ASN A 47 32.33 13.38 -18.12
CA ASN A 47 33.46 14.29 -18.34
C ASN A 47 33.12 15.59 -19.09
N ILE A 48 31.83 15.95 -19.20
CA ILE A 48 31.38 17.22 -19.81
C ILE A 48 30.78 18.12 -18.72
N SER A 49 31.18 19.39 -18.71
CA SER A 49 30.68 20.37 -17.73
C SER A 49 29.18 20.63 -17.89
N GLU A 50 28.47 20.98 -16.81
CA GLU A 50 27.02 21.26 -16.86
C GLU A 50 26.61 22.30 -17.92
N ARG A 51 27.48 23.26 -18.22
CA ARG A 51 27.21 24.30 -19.23
C ARG A 51 27.26 23.74 -20.66
N ASP A 52 28.05 22.69 -20.88
CA ASP A 52 28.33 22.11 -22.19
C ASP A 52 27.49 20.86 -22.47
N GLN A 53 26.60 20.48 -21.54
CA GLN A 53 25.70 19.33 -21.67
C GLN A 53 24.63 19.50 -22.76
N GLN A 54 24.47 20.69 -23.36
CA GLN A 54 23.50 20.98 -24.43
C GLN A 54 22.05 20.59 -24.08
N TRP A 55 21.66 20.80 -22.82
CA TRP A 55 20.38 20.34 -22.27
C TRP A 55 19.14 20.75 -23.10
N THR A 56 19.14 21.94 -23.71
CA THR A 56 18.00 22.41 -24.53
C THR A 56 17.80 21.56 -25.77
N ALA A 57 18.83 21.40 -26.61
CA ALA A 57 18.75 20.61 -27.84
C ALA A 57 18.43 19.14 -27.53
N ARG A 58 19.04 18.62 -26.46
CA ARG A 58 18.78 17.26 -25.96
C ARG A 58 17.32 17.07 -25.51
N SER A 59 16.76 18.07 -24.85
CA SER A 59 15.35 18.08 -24.44
C SER A 59 14.40 18.08 -25.63
N GLU A 60 14.67 18.87 -26.66
CA GLU A 60 13.87 18.92 -27.89
C GLU A 60 13.94 17.58 -28.66
N ASN A 61 15.14 17.01 -28.76
CA ASN A 61 15.35 15.70 -29.39
C ASN A 61 14.64 14.59 -28.62
N HIS A 62 14.70 14.60 -27.28
CA HIS A 62 13.99 13.62 -26.46
C HIS A 62 12.47 13.78 -26.60
N LEU A 63 11.94 15.00 -26.59
CA LEU A 63 10.53 15.25 -26.85
C LEU A 63 10.10 14.73 -28.22
N GLY A 64 10.90 14.99 -29.27
CA GLY A 64 10.64 14.47 -30.62
C GLY A 64 10.64 12.94 -30.68
N PHE A 65 11.59 12.30 -30.01
CA PHE A 65 11.67 10.85 -29.88
C PHE A 65 10.43 10.26 -29.19
N ILE A 66 10.08 10.76 -28.00
CA ILE A 66 8.89 10.31 -27.26
C ILE A 66 7.61 10.53 -28.07
N ARG A 67 7.47 11.67 -28.74
CA ARG A 67 6.31 11.95 -29.58
C ARG A 67 6.16 10.93 -30.72
N ARG A 68 7.27 10.49 -31.32
CA ARG A 68 7.24 9.53 -32.43
C ARG A 68 6.76 8.16 -31.97
N ILE A 69 7.38 7.63 -30.91
CA ILE A 69 7.07 6.28 -30.37
C ILE A 69 5.69 6.22 -29.67
N THR A 70 5.13 7.36 -29.29
CA THR A 70 3.80 7.46 -28.67
C THR A 70 2.72 8.01 -29.61
N SER A 71 3.01 8.13 -30.92
CA SER A 71 2.11 8.81 -31.86
C SER A 71 0.69 8.21 -31.90
N ASP A 72 0.57 6.89 -32.02
CA ASP A 72 -0.71 6.18 -32.01
C ASP A 72 -1.44 6.29 -30.66
N TYR A 73 -0.70 6.22 -29.56
CA TYR A 73 -1.24 6.40 -28.22
C TYR A 73 -1.81 7.81 -28.03
N ARG A 74 -1.08 8.85 -28.46
CA ARG A 74 -1.52 10.24 -28.35
C ARG A 74 -2.74 10.52 -29.21
N ALA A 75 -2.90 9.83 -30.34
CA ALA A 75 -4.07 9.95 -31.20
C ALA A 75 -5.37 9.46 -30.52
N LEU A 76 -5.29 8.63 -29.48
CA LEU A 76 -6.47 8.13 -28.75
C LEU A 76 -7.31 9.25 -28.15
N LYS A 77 -6.68 10.36 -27.71
CA LYS A 77 -7.39 11.52 -27.14
C LYS A 77 -8.36 12.18 -28.12
N SER A 78 -8.10 12.05 -29.42
CA SER A 78 -8.93 12.64 -30.48
C SER A 78 -9.74 11.60 -31.25
N MET A 79 -9.72 10.33 -30.80
CA MET A 79 -10.38 9.25 -31.51
C MET A 79 -11.89 9.28 -31.25
N PRO A 80 -12.73 9.51 -32.28
CA PRO A 80 -14.17 9.57 -32.09
C PRO A 80 -14.71 8.20 -31.67
N ASN A 81 -15.75 8.21 -30.84
CA ASN A 81 -16.46 7.02 -30.35
C ASN A 81 -15.65 6.03 -29.49
N LEU A 82 -14.39 6.33 -29.12
CA LEU A 82 -13.60 5.44 -28.26
C LEU A 82 -14.31 5.09 -26.94
N SER A 83 -15.08 6.02 -26.37
CA SER A 83 -15.83 5.79 -25.13
C SER A 83 -17.04 4.85 -25.27
N LYS A 84 -17.54 4.62 -26.49
CA LYS A 84 -18.78 3.86 -26.75
C LYS A 84 -18.54 2.55 -27.51
N ASP A 85 -17.52 2.49 -28.33
CA ASP A 85 -17.24 1.36 -29.21
C ASP A 85 -16.28 0.36 -28.53
N LYS A 86 -16.85 -0.77 -28.08
CA LYS A 86 -16.09 -1.84 -27.40
C LYS A 86 -15.11 -2.57 -28.33
N GLU A 87 -15.42 -2.69 -29.62
CA GLU A 87 -14.51 -3.32 -30.59
C GLU A 87 -13.31 -2.42 -30.84
N LEU A 88 -13.55 -1.11 -30.95
CA LEU A 88 -12.49 -0.12 -31.06
C LEU A 88 -11.61 -0.11 -29.81
N GLN A 89 -12.20 -0.15 -28.61
CA GLN A 89 -11.44 -0.27 -27.35
C GLN A 89 -10.54 -1.51 -27.36
N ALA A 90 -11.09 -2.68 -27.69
CA ALA A 90 -10.33 -3.92 -27.77
C ALA A 90 -9.17 -3.84 -28.78
N ARG A 91 -9.38 -3.19 -29.92
CA ARG A 91 -8.36 -3.04 -30.97
C ARG A 91 -7.20 -2.15 -30.56
N VAL A 92 -7.43 -1.12 -29.75
CA VAL A 92 -6.37 -0.17 -29.34
C VAL A 92 -5.65 -0.56 -28.05
N LYS A 93 -6.18 -1.54 -27.28
CA LYS A 93 -5.53 -2.05 -26.07
C LYS A 93 -4.04 -2.36 -26.23
N PRO A 94 -3.59 -3.09 -27.27
CA PRO A 94 -2.17 -3.43 -27.41
C PRO A 94 -1.27 -2.20 -27.48
N THR A 95 -1.75 -1.12 -28.13
CA THR A 95 -1.06 0.16 -28.18
C THR A 95 -0.95 0.79 -26.79
N ILE A 96 -2.02 0.74 -26.00
CA ILE A 96 -2.03 1.27 -24.62
C ILE A 96 -1.01 0.51 -23.76
N HIS A 97 -1.09 -0.82 -23.70
CA HIS A 97 -0.18 -1.66 -22.92
C HIS A 97 1.28 -1.40 -23.29
N LYS A 98 1.59 -1.50 -24.59
CA LYS A 98 2.95 -1.29 -25.11
C LYS A 98 3.49 0.10 -24.74
N THR A 99 2.71 1.14 -24.97
CA THR A 99 3.15 2.52 -24.70
C THR A 99 3.33 2.75 -23.20
N LEU A 100 2.41 2.31 -22.34
CA LEU A 100 2.51 2.53 -20.90
C LEU A 100 3.68 1.77 -20.28
N HIS A 101 3.95 0.54 -20.71
CA HIS A 101 5.17 -0.18 -20.28
C HIS A 101 6.44 0.57 -20.70
N LEU A 102 6.51 1.04 -21.94
CA LEU A 102 7.66 1.79 -22.43
C LEU A 102 7.90 3.07 -21.63
N LEU A 103 6.85 3.84 -21.36
CA LEU A 103 7.00 5.11 -20.64
C LEU A 103 7.30 4.88 -19.15
N SER A 104 6.73 3.84 -18.53
CA SER A 104 7.03 3.46 -17.15
C SER A 104 8.49 3.05 -17.01
N ASP A 105 8.98 2.22 -17.92
CA ASP A 105 10.37 1.76 -17.98
C ASP A 105 11.36 2.93 -18.07
N GLN A 106 11.05 3.92 -18.91
CA GLN A 106 11.85 5.14 -19.03
C GLN A 106 11.92 5.92 -17.71
N VAL A 107 10.78 6.08 -17.03
CA VAL A 107 10.72 6.81 -15.76
C VAL A 107 11.50 6.06 -14.67
N GLU A 108 11.29 4.75 -14.55
CA GLU A 108 11.97 3.89 -13.57
C GLU A 108 13.48 3.91 -13.78
N SER A 109 13.93 3.87 -15.04
CA SER A 109 15.36 3.87 -15.39
C SER A 109 16.12 5.12 -14.95
N ILE A 110 15.42 6.23 -14.69
CA ILE A 110 16.00 7.50 -14.26
C ILE A 110 15.60 7.90 -12.84
N ALA A 111 14.94 7.03 -12.08
CA ALA A 111 14.44 7.37 -10.75
C ALA A 111 15.55 7.81 -9.78
N GLY A 112 16.76 7.28 -9.94
CA GLY A 112 17.96 7.66 -9.16
C GLY A 112 18.76 8.85 -9.70
N GLU A 113 18.38 9.41 -10.85
CA GLU A 113 19.20 10.38 -11.58
C GLU A 113 19.00 11.83 -11.12
N VAL A 114 19.88 12.71 -11.60
CA VAL A 114 19.89 14.13 -11.28
C VAL A 114 18.60 14.85 -11.74
N SER A 115 18.28 15.96 -11.07
CA SER A 115 17.04 16.71 -11.32
C SER A 115 16.89 17.17 -12.77
N LYS A 116 17.99 17.49 -13.47
CA LYS A 116 17.94 17.94 -14.87
C LYS A 116 17.49 16.83 -15.82
N THR A 117 18.01 15.61 -15.68
CA THR A 117 17.54 14.41 -16.38
C THR A 117 16.03 14.23 -16.21
N LYS A 118 15.58 14.31 -14.95
CA LYS A 118 14.16 14.16 -14.60
C LYS A 118 13.28 15.25 -15.21
N GLN A 119 13.76 16.51 -15.25
CA GLN A 119 13.04 17.61 -15.90
C GLN A 119 12.85 17.37 -17.40
N VAL A 120 13.91 16.94 -18.10
CA VAL A 120 13.86 16.65 -19.54
C VAL A 120 12.89 15.50 -19.82
N CYS A 121 12.97 14.43 -19.04
CA CYS A 121 12.07 13.29 -19.16
C CYS A 121 10.62 13.70 -18.90
N TYR A 122 10.33 14.35 -17.77
CA TYR A 122 8.98 14.82 -17.44
C TYR A 122 8.40 15.72 -18.53
N HIS A 123 9.17 16.69 -19.04
CA HIS A 123 8.74 17.58 -20.13
C HIS A 123 8.30 16.80 -21.37
N SER A 124 9.00 15.72 -21.68
CA SER A 124 8.71 14.89 -22.86
C SER A 124 7.48 13.99 -22.68
N LEU A 125 7.16 13.63 -21.43
CA LEU A 125 6.05 12.74 -21.09
C LEU A 125 4.72 13.47 -20.88
N GLN A 126 4.70 14.80 -20.75
CA GLN A 126 3.51 15.57 -20.36
C GLN A 126 2.26 15.24 -21.20
N GLU A 127 2.41 15.11 -22.51
CA GLU A 127 1.28 14.82 -23.41
C GLU A 127 0.71 13.42 -23.16
N SER A 128 1.58 12.42 -22.98
CA SER A 128 1.18 11.05 -22.66
C SER A 128 0.49 10.97 -21.30
N ILE A 129 0.97 11.70 -20.28
CA ILE A 129 0.31 11.82 -18.97
C ILE A 129 -1.12 12.34 -19.15
N GLN A 130 -1.33 13.38 -19.95
CA GLN A 130 -2.67 13.94 -20.17
C GLN A 130 -3.59 12.98 -20.95
N VAL A 131 -3.02 12.24 -21.91
CA VAL A 131 -3.78 11.21 -22.65
C VAL A 131 -4.21 10.11 -21.69
N THR A 132 -3.31 9.60 -20.83
CA THR A 132 -3.64 8.56 -19.85
C THR A 132 -4.77 9.00 -18.93
N LEU A 133 -4.72 10.21 -18.34
CA LEU A 133 -5.83 10.73 -17.53
C LEU A 133 -7.15 10.79 -18.30
N HIS A 134 -7.10 11.18 -19.58
CA HIS A 134 -8.29 11.34 -20.40
C HIS A 134 -8.97 9.99 -20.70
N ILE A 135 -8.18 8.94 -20.99
CA ILE A 135 -8.73 7.62 -21.33
C ILE A 135 -8.99 6.75 -20.10
N PHE A 136 -8.44 7.08 -18.92
CA PHE A 136 -8.66 6.34 -17.68
C PHE A 136 -10.15 6.00 -17.40
N PRO A 137 -11.10 6.97 -17.39
CA PRO A 137 -12.51 6.66 -17.14
C PRO A 137 -13.15 5.78 -18.24
N ILE A 138 -12.59 5.74 -19.45
CA ILE A 138 -13.10 4.89 -20.55
C ILE A 138 -12.82 3.41 -20.26
N TYR A 139 -11.70 3.12 -19.60
CA TYR A 139 -11.24 1.76 -19.32
C TYR A 139 -11.46 1.32 -17.88
N ILE A 140 -12.21 2.08 -17.05
CA ILE A 140 -12.32 1.84 -15.59
C ILE A 140 -12.76 0.41 -15.23
N HIS A 141 -13.59 -0.24 -16.06
CA HIS A 141 -14.04 -1.62 -15.89
C HIS A 141 -13.15 -2.67 -16.60
N GLN A 142 -11.92 -2.32 -16.99
CA GLN A 142 -10.98 -3.18 -17.70
C GLN A 142 -9.67 -3.29 -16.90
N PRO A 143 -9.59 -4.23 -15.93
CA PRO A 143 -8.52 -4.28 -14.94
C PRO A 143 -7.12 -4.38 -15.53
N ASP A 144 -6.95 -5.09 -16.66
CA ASP A 144 -5.69 -5.23 -17.39
C ASP A 144 -5.14 -3.87 -17.85
N VAL A 145 -6.01 -3.04 -18.41
CA VAL A 145 -5.61 -1.70 -18.91
C VAL A 145 -5.39 -0.74 -17.75
N ILE A 146 -6.24 -0.79 -16.72
CA ILE A 146 -6.11 0.06 -15.53
C ILE A 146 -4.87 -0.28 -14.72
N GLU A 147 -4.46 -1.55 -14.67
CA GLU A 147 -3.20 -1.97 -14.02
C GLU A 147 -2.00 -1.23 -14.61
N ASP A 148 -1.91 -1.15 -15.95
CA ASP A 148 -0.83 -0.45 -16.63
C ASP A 148 -0.91 1.06 -16.47
N MET A 149 -2.11 1.64 -16.49
CA MET A 149 -2.31 3.07 -16.22
C MET A 149 -1.85 3.43 -14.82
N MET A 150 -2.27 2.65 -13.81
CA MET A 150 -1.85 2.84 -12.43
C MET A 150 -0.36 2.57 -12.25
N GLY A 151 0.19 1.60 -12.98
CA GLY A 151 1.62 1.32 -13.01
C GLY A 151 2.42 2.52 -13.49
N PHE A 152 1.98 3.14 -14.59
CA PHE A 152 2.60 4.35 -15.13
C PHE A 152 2.53 5.52 -14.15
N TYR A 153 1.39 5.77 -13.51
CA TYR A 153 1.31 6.84 -12.50
C TYR A 153 2.12 6.57 -11.24
N LEU A 154 2.20 5.31 -10.81
CA LEU A 154 3.06 4.94 -9.69
C LEU A 154 4.53 5.23 -10.03
N ALA A 155 4.99 4.84 -11.23
CA ALA A 155 6.34 5.16 -11.70
C ALA A 155 6.58 6.68 -11.74
N LEU A 156 5.63 7.46 -12.27
CA LEU A 156 5.71 8.93 -12.29
C LEU A 156 5.83 9.52 -10.88
N PHE A 157 5.05 9.04 -9.91
CA PHE A 157 5.07 9.57 -8.55
C PHE A 157 6.34 9.16 -7.81
N GLN A 158 6.87 7.96 -8.05
CA GLN A 158 8.13 7.51 -7.46
C GLN A 158 9.34 8.24 -8.07
N GLY A 159 9.39 8.38 -9.40
CA GLY A 159 10.55 8.91 -10.12
C GLY A 159 10.55 10.43 -10.35
N LEU A 160 9.37 11.02 -10.56
CA LEU A 160 9.19 12.37 -11.12
C LEU A 160 8.27 13.31 -10.30
N ARG A 161 7.82 12.94 -9.10
CA ARG A 161 6.91 13.77 -8.27
C ARG A 161 7.34 15.24 -8.14
N VAL A 162 8.64 15.49 -7.96
CA VAL A 162 9.18 16.84 -7.76
C VAL A 162 8.97 17.67 -9.03
N GLN A 163 9.18 17.07 -10.20
CA GLN A 163 9.02 17.71 -11.50
C GLN A 163 7.52 17.89 -11.86
N MET A 164 6.65 16.98 -11.43
CA MET A 164 5.20 17.11 -11.64
C MET A 164 4.61 18.32 -10.93
N GLY A 165 5.10 18.61 -9.73
CA GLY A 165 4.62 19.69 -8.89
C GLY A 165 3.29 19.36 -8.20
N ILE A 166 3.07 20.00 -7.05
CA ILE A 166 1.91 19.75 -6.18
C ILE A 166 0.56 19.88 -6.92
N PRO A 167 0.28 20.93 -7.73
CA PRO A 167 -1.04 21.09 -8.35
C PRO A 167 -1.40 19.93 -9.29
N SER A 168 -0.44 19.45 -10.08
CA SER A 168 -0.64 18.33 -11.00
C SER A 168 -0.93 17.04 -10.26
N ILE A 169 -0.21 16.80 -9.15
CA ILE A 169 -0.42 15.62 -8.29
C ILE A 169 -1.81 15.69 -7.64
N GLN A 170 -2.19 16.83 -7.06
CA GLN A 170 -3.51 17.00 -6.44
C GLN A 170 -4.65 16.76 -7.44
N SER A 171 -4.54 17.30 -8.67
CA SER A 171 -5.53 17.07 -9.72
C SER A 171 -5.63 15.60 -10.11
N THR A 172 -4.50 14.93 -10.27
CA THR A 172 -4.44 13.49 -10.59
C THR A 172 -5.08 12.64 -9.49
N ILE A 173 -4.74 12.90 -8.23
CA ILE A 173 -5.32 12.19 -7.08
C ILE A 173 -6.82 12.45 -6.96
N ALA A 174 -7.28 13.68 -7.18
CA ALA A 174 -8.72 13.99 -7.15
C ALA A 174 -9.50 13.18 -8.19
N VAL A 175 -8.93 12.95 -9.39
CA VAL A 175 -9.51 12.07 -10.41
C VAL A 175 -9.53 10.62 -9.94
N PHE A 176 -8.43 10.09 -9.39
CA PHE A 176 -8.42 8.70 -8.91
C PHE A 176 -9.42 8.47 -7.78
N VAL A 177 -9.47 9.38 -6.81
CA VAL A 177 -10.42 9.32 -5.69
C VAL A 177 -11.87 9.38 -6.18
N SER A 178 -12.18 10.13 -7.24
CA SER A 178 -13.54 10.19 -7.77
C SER A 178 -13.93 8.97 -8.62
N LEU A 179 -12.97 8.31 -9.27
CA LEU A 179 -13.20 7.13 -10.09
C LEU A 179 -13.24 5.83 -9.28
N PHE A 180 -12.40 5.68 -8.25
CA PHE A 180 -12.38 4.51 -7.37
C PHE A 180 -13.45 4.63 -6.27
N THR A 181 -14.71 4.60 -6.69
CA THR A 181 -15.86 4.52 -5.79
C THR A 181 -15.90 3.16 -5.08
N ARG A 182 -16.72 3.06 -4.02
CA ARG A 182 -16.93 1.80 -3.31
C ARG A 182 -17.35 0.67 -4.24
N ASP A 183 -18.31 0.92 -5.13
CA ASP A 183 -18.81 -0.09 -6.06
C ASP A 183 -17.73 -0.52 -7.05
N GLN A 184 -16.93 0.43 -7.57
CA GLN A 184 -15.84 0.11 -8.48
C GLN A 184 -14.75 -0.73 -7.81
N LEU A 185 -14.39 -0.39 -6.57
CA LEU A 185 -13.41 -1.15 -5.79
C LEU A 185 -13.96 -2.54 -5.43
N ALA A 186 -15.24 -2.65 -5.09
CA ALA A 186 -15.90 -3.93 -4.84
C ALA A 186 -15.87 -4.83 -6.08
N GLU A 187 -16.26 -4.32 -7.25
CA GLU A 187 -16.16 -5.03 -8.52
C GLU A 187 -14.71 -5.51 -8.77
N THR A 188 -13.74 -4.59 -8.65
CA THR A 188 -12.33 -4.87 -8.93
C THR A 188 -11.74 -5.94 -8.00
N ILE A 189 -12.09 -5.92 -6.71
CA ILE A 189 -11.60 -6.88 -5.71
C ILE A 189 -12.33 -8.22 -5.82
N GLN A 190 -13.64 -8.23 -6.06
CA GLN A 190 -14.45 -9.45 -6.11
C GLN A 190 -14.15 -10.31 -7.32
N HIS A 191 -13.69 -9.72 -8.43
CA HIS A 191 -13.39 -10.47 -9.63
C HIS A 191 -12.07 -11.28 -9.57
N GLU A 192 -11.39 -11.35 -8.41
CA GLU A 192 -10.18 -12.16 -8.09
C GLU A 192 -9.13 -12.30 -9.21
N SER A 193 -9.13 -11.37 -10.16
CA SER A 193 -8.14 -11.32 -11.21
C SER A 193 -6.86 -10.76 -10.61
N THR A 194 -5.72 -11.31 -11.00
CA THR A 194 -4.41 -10.80 -10.59
C THR A 194 -4.26 -9.31 -10.92
N ALA A 195 -4.85 -8.87 -12.04
CA ALA A 195 -4.84 -7.47 -12.45
C ALA A 195 -5.66 -6.57 -11.53
N GLY A 196 -6.88 -6.97 -11.17
CA GLY A 196 -7.75 -6.20 -10.26
C GLY A 196 -7.09 -5.99 -8.88
N THR A 197 -6.50 -7.04 -8.32
CA THR A 197 -5.76 -6.96 -7.06
C THR A 197 -4.60 -5.96 -7.15
N ARG A 198 -3.82 -6.01 -8.23
CA ARG A 198 -2.69 -5.10 -8.47
C ARG A 198 -3.11 -3.66 -8.72
N VAL A 199 -4.29 -3.43 -9.32
CA VAL A 199 -4.86 -2.08 -9.45
C VAL A 199 -5.06 -1.46 -8.07
N VAL A 200 -5.71 -2.19 -7.16
CA VAL A 200 -5.97 -1.72 -5.79
C VAL A 200 -4.67 -1.53 -5.02
N GLU A 201 -3.72 -2.47 -5.15
CA GLU A 201 -2.39 -2.36 -4.53
C GLU A 201 -1.65 -1.10 -5.00
N LYS A 202 -1.57 -0.87 -6.32
CA LYS A 202 -0.92 0.32 -6.90
C LYS A 202 -1.63 1.60 -6.47
N PHE A 203 -2.96 1.59 -6.36
CA PHE A 203 -3.71 2.73 -5.84
C PHE A 203 -3.32 3.06 -4.40
N LEU A 204 -3.29 2.05 -3.52
CA LEU A 204 -2.88 2.21 -2.12
C LEU A 204 -1.43 2.73 -2.02
N ASN A 205 -0.51 2.19 -2.83
CA ASN A 205 0.89 2.64 -2.89
C ASN A 205 0.99 4.10 -3.37
N ILE A 206 0.15 4.54 -4.32
CA ILE A 206 0.06 5.94 -4.73
C ILE A 206 -0.39 6.81 -3.55
N LEU A 207 -1.45 6.44 -2.83
CA LEU A 207 -1.93 7.17 -1.66
C LEU A 207 -0.87 7.22 -0.54
N GLU A 208 -0.08 6.16 -0.37
CA GLU A 208 1.01 6.09 0.59
C GLU A 208 2.08 7.16 0.31
N ILE A 209 2.49 7.31 -0.96
CA ILE A 209 3.44 8.35 -1.38
C ILE A 209 2.91 9.74 -0.99
N ILE A 210 1.61 10.00 -1.21
CA ILE A 210 0.98 11.28 -0.87
C ILE A 210 0.97 11.55 0.64
N ILE A 211 0.73 10.52 1.44
CA ILE A 211 0.74 10.62 2.90
C ILE A 211 2.15 10.88 3.44
N GLN A 212 3.18 10.32 2.81
CA GLN A 212 4.58 10.54 3.20
C GLN A 212 5.09 11.94 2.81
N GLU A 213 4.42 12.67 1.92
CA GLU A 213 4.83 14.02 1.54
C GLU A 213 4.85 14.97 2.76
N PRO A 214 5.98 15.66 3.01
CA PRO A 214 6.08 16.61 4.10
C PRO A 214 5.21 17.86 3.84
N GLY A 215 4.75 18.49 4.92
CA GLY A 215 3.96 19.73 4.87
C GLY A 215 2.45 19.51 4.77
N SER A 216 1.74 20.58 4.40
CA SER A 216 0.26 20.67 4.44
C SER A 216 -0.42 20.55 3.08
N ALA A 217 0.35 20.42 1.98
CA ALA A 217 -0.17 20.43 0.62
C ALA A 217 -1.29 19.39 0.40
N PHE A 218 -1.17 18.21 1.00
CA PHE A 218 -2.14 17.13 0.85
C PHE A 218 -3.04 16.94 2.08
N LYS A 219 -3.02 17.86 3.05
CA LYS A 219 -3.81 17.75 4.29
C LYS A 219 -5.31 17.59 4.01
N ALA A 220 -5.83 18.27 2.99
CA ALA A 220 -7.24 18.21 2.61
C ALA A 220 -7.69 16.83 2.10
N PHE A 221 -6.76 15.97 1.64
CA PHE A 221 -7.08 14.63 1.15
C PHE A 221 -7.14 13.59 2.26
N ILE A 222 -6.61 13.86 3.46
CA ILE A 222 -6.52 12.88 4.55
C ILE A 222 -7.87 12.24 4.89
N PRO A 223 -8.97 13.01 5.10
CA PRO A 223 -10.27 12.41 5.42
C PRO A 223 -10.76 11.45 4.32
N ASN A 224 -10.58 11.84 3.05
CA ASN A 224 -11.01 11.02 1.91
C ASN A 224 -10.16 9.75 1.78
N ILE A 225 -8.86 9.83 2.03
CA ILE A 225 -7.97 8.66 2.04
C ILE A 225 -8.41 7.68 3.15
N ILE A 226 -8.70 8.18 4.35
CA ILE A 226 -9.19 7.34 5.44
C ILE A 226 -10.53 6.70 5.07
N SER A 227 -11.46 7.45 4.48
CA SER A 227 -12.75 6.91 4.04
C SER A 227 -12.60 5.84 2.97
N ILE A 228 -11.72 6.03 1.98
CA ILE A 228 -11.40 4.98 1.00
C ILE A 228 -10.87 3.71 1.69
N CYS A 229 -9.92 3.88 2.62
CA CYS A 229 -9.33 2.75 3.33
C CYS A 229 -10.37 2.01 4.19
N MET A 230 -11.12 2.75 5.01
CA MET A 230 -11.95 2.19 6.08
C MET A 230 -13.39 1.90 5.67
N ASP A 231 -13.97 2.70 4.78
CA ASP A 231 -15.37 2.58 4.37
C ASP A 231 -15.52 1.83 3.04
N HIS A 232 -14.52 1.93 2.15
CA HIS A 232 -14.57 1.30 0.83
C HIS A 232 -13.81 -0.03 0.78
N ILE A 233 -12.52 -0.05 1.15
CA ILE A 233 -11.64 -1.21 0.93
C ILE A 233 -11.71 -2.21 2.08
N TYR A 234 -11.50 -1.76 3.32
CA TYR A 234 -11.41 -2.64 4.50
C TYR A 234 -12.63 -3.58 4.66
N PRO A 235 -13.89 -3.12 4.50
CA PRO A 235 -15.07 -3.99 4.67
C PRO A 235 -15.13 -5.13 3.65
N ILE A 236 -14.51 -4.97 2.49
CA ILE A 236 -14.47 -6.00 1.44
C ILE A 236 -13.45 -7.08 1.79
N ILE A 237 -12.30 -6.68 2.34
CA ILE A 237 -11.15 -7.58 2.54
C ILE A 237 -11.02 -8.11 3.97
N ALA A 238 -11.73 -7.56 4.96
CA ALA A 238 -11.54 -7.88 6.37
C ALA A 238 -11.55 -9.39 6.64
N GLU A 239 -12.59 -10.09 6.21
CA GLU A 239 -12.77 -11.54 6.42
C GLU A 239 -12.19 -12.41 5.29
N ARG A 240 -11.67 -11.80 4.22
CA ARG A 240 -11.19 -12.53 3.03
C ARG A 240 -9.67 -12.68 3.04
N ALA A 241 -9.16 -13.74 2.41
CA ALA A 241 -7.74 -13.81 2.10
C ALA A 241 -7.43 -12.78 1.00
N SER A 242 -6.50 -11.87 1.28
CA SER A 242 -6.12 -10.81 0.33
C SER A 242 -4.64 -10.48 0.53
N PRO A 243 -3.74 -11.39 0.14
CA PRO A 243 -2.32 -11.36 0.50
C PRO A 243 -1.56 -10.16 -0.08
N ASP A 244 -2.04 -9.56 -1.17
CA ASP A 244 -1.40 -8.39 -1.78
C ASP A 244 -2.02 -7.07 -1.27
N ILE A 245 -3.35 -7.04 -1.06
CA ILE A 245 -4.07 -5.81 -0.67
C ILE A 245 -3.91 -5.52 0.83
N LYS A 246 -4.02 -6.53 1.70
CA LYS A 246 -3.93 -6.32 3.15
C LYS A 246 -2.60 -5.69 3.56
N PRO A 247 -1.43 -6.20 3.12
CA PRO A 247 -0.16 -5.57 3.47
C PRO A 247 -0.05 -4.13 2.99
N ALA A 248 -0.51 -3.82 1.77
CA ALA A 248 -0.51 -2.46 1.25
C ALA A 248 -1.45 -1.52 2.04
N LEU A 249 -2.65 -1.98 2.38
CA LEU A 249 -3.62 -1.21 3.17
C LEU A 249 -3.06 -0.90 4.56
N TYR A 250 -2.55 -1.90 5.28
CA TYR A 250 -2.01 -1.69 6.62
C TYR A 250 -0.74 -0.84 6.61
N ARG A 251 0.08 -0.92 5.56
CA ARG A 251 1.22 -0.02 5.38
C ARG A 251 0.77 1.42 5.23
N LEU A 252 -0.22 1.68 4.39
CA LEU A 252 -0.81 3.02 4.23
C LEU A 252 -1.40 3.54 5.55
N LEU A 253 -2.16 2.72 6.29
CA LEU A 253 -2.72 3.11 7.59
C LEU A 253 -1.62 3.44 8.61
N PHE A 254 -0.55 2.66 8.65
CA PHE A 254 0.62 2.92 9.48
C PHE A 254 1.31 4.24 9.10
N GLU A 255 1.60 4.45 7.81
CA GLU A 255 2.23 5.68 7.31
C GLU A 255 1.34 6.92 7.57
N LEU A 256 0.02 6.75 7.53
CA LEU A 256 -0.94 7.80 7.87
C LEU A 256 -0.84 8.18 9.35
N LEU A 257 -0.86 7.20 10.25
CA LEU A 257 -0.69 7.44 11.68
C LEU A 257 0.66 8.06 11.99
N GLN A 258 1.75 7.51 11.42
CA GLN A 258 3.10 7.98 11.68
C GLN A 258 3.34 9.39 11.16
N ASN A 259 3.04 9.67 9.89
CA ASN A 259 3.41 10.92 9.24
C ASN A 259 2.40 12.04 9.48
N LYS A 260 1.13 11.68 9.71
CA LYS A 260 0.04 12.63 9.97
C LYS A 260 -0.48 12.54 11.40
N TRP A 261 0.36 12.15 12.36
CA TRP A 261 0.01 12.04 13.78
C TRP A 261 -0.75 13.26 14.33
N ARG A 262 -0.37 14.48 13.92
CA ARG A 262 -1.01 15.74 14.34
C ARG A 262 -2.45 15.91 13.85
N TYR A 263 -2.90 15.11 12.89
CA TYR A 263 -4.29 15.05 12.46
C TYR A 263 -5.19 14.43 13.54
N PHE A 264 -4.65 13.52 14.34
CA PHE A 264 -5.36 12.89 15.46
C PHE A 264 -5.00 13.52 16.81
N PHE A 265 -3.74 13.93 16.98
CA PHE A 265 -3.21 14.45 18.24
C PHE A 265 -2.59 15.85 18.02
N PRO A 266 -3.42 16.90 17.94
CA PRO A 266 -2.95 18.27 17.73
C PRO A 266 -2.06 18.74 18.89
N THR A 267 -0.90 19.29 18.57
CA THR A 267 0.02 19.84 19.56
C THR A 267 -0.30 21.32 19.81
N SER A 268 -1.44 21.62 20.43
CA SER A 268 -1.79 23.01 20.78
C SER A 268 -1.21 23.40 22.14
N VAL A 269 -0.68 24.61 22.27
CA VAL A 269 -0.27 25.16 23.58
C VAL A 269 -1.51 25.36 24.46
N LEU A 270 -2.67 25.66 23.86
CA LEU A 270 -3.95 25.78 24.58
C LEU A 270 -4.43 24.44 25.15
N SER A 271 -4.21 23.32 24.45
CA SER A 271 -4.60 22.00 24.98
C SER A 271 -3.76 21.61 26.20
N LYS A 272 -2.48 22.02 26.24
CA LYS A 272 -1.64 21.88 27.44
C LYS A 272 -2.08 22.78 28.60
N ILE A 273 -2.56 24.00 28.33
CA ILE A 273 -3.01 24.96 29.35
C ILE A 273 -4.38 24.59 29.95
N GLN A 274 -5.26 23.94 29.17
CA GLN A 274 -6.57 23.48 29.62
C GLN A 274 -6.53 22.11 30.34
N GLY A 275 -5.34 21.59 30.68
CA GLY A 275 -5.17 20.28 31.33
C GLY A 275 -5.47 19.09 30.41
N GLY A 276 -5.69 19.32 29.11
CA GLY A 276 -6.00 18.31 28.11
C GLY A 276 -4.77 17.91 27.30
N THR A 277 -3.81 17.23 27.92
CA THR A 277 -2.63 16.69 27.22
C THR A 277 -2.95 15.55 26.24
N ASP A 278 -4.20 15.07 26.22
CA ASP A 278 -4.68 13.96 25.39
C ASP A 278 -5.98 14.27 24.63
N ALA A 279 -6.19 15.52 24.21
CA ALA A 279 -7.29 15.82 23.30
C ALA A 279 -7.06 15.10 21.95
N VAL A 280 -7.99 14.21 21.59
CA VAL A 280 -7.98 13.49 20.32
C VAL A 280 -8.97 14.15 19.38
N GLU A 281 -8.48 14.55 18.20
CA GLU A 281 -9.31 14.97 17.07
C GLU A 281 -9.53 13.77 16.15
N ASN A 282 -10.68 13.73 15.46
CA ASN A 282 -11.03 12.64 14.53
C ASN A 282 -10.94 11.25 15.20
N ASP A 283 -11.39 11.16 16.44
CA ASP A 283 -11.34 9.97 17.30
C ASP A 283 -11.98 8.74 16.64
N GLN A 284 -13.15 8.89 16.02
CA GLN A 284 -13.83 7.80 15.32
C GLN A 284 -12.97 7.16 14.23
N GLN A 285 -12.24 7.98 13.47
CA GLN A 285 -11.33 7.51 12.43
C GLN A 285 -10.13 6.78 13.03
N PHE A 286 -9.56 7.33 14.11
CA PHE A 286 -8.46 6.68 14.83
C PHE A 286 -8.90 5.32 15.41
N ILE A 287 -10.08 5.27 16.02
CA ILE A 287 -10.67 4.05 16.59
C ILE A 287 -10.87 3.00 15.50
N ALA A 288 -11.44 3.36 14.35
CA ALA A 288 -11.66 2.44 13.24
C ALA A 288 -10.34 1.83 12.74
N ILE A 289 -9.29 2.65 12.61
CA ILE A 289 -7.95 2.18 12.21
C ILE A 289 -7.37 1.22 13.27
N MET A 290 -7.45 1.57 14.56
CA MET A 290 -6.98 0.70 15.65
C MET A 290 -7.74 -0.61 15.72
N GLN A 291 -9.06 -0.59 15.52
CA GLN A 291 -9.88 -1.80 15.43
C GLN A 291 -9.43 -2.68 14.26
N ALA A 292 -9.13 -2.09 13.10
CA ALA A 292 -8.61 -2.86 11.97
C ALA A 292 -7.26 -3.53 12.27
N PHE A 293 -6.37 -2.86 13.01
CA PHE A 293 -5.14 -3.47 13.51
C PHE A 293 -5.43 -4.62 14.49
N GLY A 294 -6.33 -4.41 15.47
CA GLY A 294 -6.69 -5.45 16.45
C GLY A 294 -7.32 -6.69 15.79
N GLN A 295 -8.22 -6.48 14.83
CA GLN A 295 -8.84 -7.56 14.06
C GLN A 295 -7.83 -8.35 13.23
N SER A 296 -6.74 -7.73 12.78
CA SER A 296 -5.70 -8.44 12.02
C SER A 296 -5.01 -9.53 12.83
N PHE A 297 -4.96 -9.40 14.16
CA PHE A 297 -4.35 -10.40 15.05
C PHE A 297 -5.25 -11.62 15.30
N LEU A 298 -6.50 -11.56 14.89
CA LEU A 298 -7.41 -12.72 14.87
C LEU A 298 -7.28 -13.54 13.58
N GLN A 299 -6.53 -13.05 12.59
CA GLN A 299 -6.39 -13.68 11.29
C GLN A 299 -5.20 -14.66 11.26
N PRO A 300 -5.23 -15.70 10.42
CA PRO A 300 -4.16 -16.70 10.34
C PRO A 300 -2.91 -16.24 9.55
N ASP A 301 -2.95 -15.07 8.90
CA ASP A 301 -1.86 -14.58 8.07
C ASP A 301 -0.70 -14.02 8.94
N ILE A 302 0.33 -14.84 9.13
CA ILE A 302 1.52 -14.48 9.90
C ILE A 302 2.26 -13.26 9.36
N SER A 303 2.21 -13.00 8.06
CA SER A 303 2.93 -11.87 7.44
C SER A 303 2.25 -10.56 7.83
N VAL A 304 0.92 -10.50 7.70
CA VAL A 304 0.11 -9.35 8.13
C VAL A 304 0.18 -9.17 9.63
N PHE A 305 0.08 -10.26 10.41
CA PHE A 305 0.24 -10.22 11.86
C PHE A 305 1.57 -9.57 12.26
N ARG A 306 2.69 -10.07 11.72
CA ARG A 306 4.04 -9.56 12.00
C ARG A 306 4.19 -8.10 11.60
N GLN A 307 3.69 -7.72 10.42
CA GLN A 307 3.73 -6.34 9.93
C GLN A 307 3.01 -5.40 10.90
N ASN A 308 1.80 -5.77 11.32
CA ASN A 308 0.94 -4.92 12.13
C ASN A 308 1.42 -4.78 13.58
N MET A 309 1.99 -5.84 14.15
CA MET A 309 2.69 -5.79 15.42
C MET A 309 3.89 -4.83 15.36
N LYS A 310 4.75 -4.94 14.33
CA LYS A 310 5.87 -4.01 14.15
C LYS A 310 5.42 -2.56 13.98
N ALA A 311 4.32 -2.34 13.26
CA ALA A 311 3.74 -1.01 13.07
C ALA A 311 3.31 -0.39 14.42
N LEU A 312 2.60 -1.14 15.27
CA LEU A 312 2.16 -0.66 16.58
C LEU A 312 3.32 -0.40 17.54
N GLU A 313 4.32 -1.29 17.58
CA GLU A 313 5.53 -1.07 18.39
C GLU A 313 6.33 0.16 17.93
N LEU A 314 6.39 0.40 16.61
CA LEU A 314 7.05 1.58 16.07
C LEU A 314 6.28 2.87 16.38
N LEU A 315 4.94 2.84 16.33
CA LEU A 315 4.11 3.96 16.77
C LEU A 315 4.25 4.19 18.28
N ASN A 316 4.35 3.14 19.08
CA ASN A 316 4.54 3.27 20.51
C ASN A 316 5.91 3.87 20.86
N SER A 317 6.99 3.36 20.28
CA SER A 317 8.34 3.87 20.51
C SER A 317 8.49 5.36 20.11
N LYS A 318 7.89 5.79 19.00
CA LYS A 318 7.98 7.17 18.50
C LYS A 318 6.99 8.13 19.16
N SER A 319 5.77 7.68 19.43
CA SER A 319 4.64 8.56 19.76
C SER A 319 3.92 8.21 21.05
N LYS A 320 4.43 7.22 21.81
CA LYS A 320 3.86 6.76 23.08
C LYS A 320 2.38 6.39 22.91
N LEU A 321 2.11 5.62 21.86
CA LEU A 321 0.77 5.18 21.47
C LEU A 321 0.02 4.55 22.65
N TYR A 322 0.66 3.64 23.40
CA TYR A 322 0.01 2.92 24.49
C TYR A 322 -0.28 3.81 25.70
N ASP A 323 0.49 4.89 25.88
CA ASP A 323 0.24 5.90 26.93
C ASP A 323 -0.97 6.79 26.62
N LYS A 324 -1.42 6.86 25.36
CA LYS A 324 -2.54 7.73 24.96
C LYS A 324 -3.83 7.30 25.63
N LYS A 325 -4.53 8.26 26.25
CA LYS A 325 -5.79 8.02 26.95
C LYS A 325 -6.80 7.23 26.11
N ILE A 326 -7.03 7.61 24.86
CA ILE A 326 -7.94 6.89 23.95
C ILE A 326 -7.54 5.42 23.75
N PHE A 327 -6.24 5.13 23.73
CA PHE A 327 -5.75 3.76 23.60
C PHE A 327 -5.96 3.00 24.91
N LYS A 328 -5.59 3.59 26.05
CA LYS A 328 -5.81 3.00 27.39
C LYS A 328 -7.27 2.68 27.64
N ASP A 329 -8.15 3.63 27.37
CA ASP A 329 -9.57 3.54 27.72
C ASP A 329 -10.35 2.60 26.78
N MET A 330 -9.99 2.52 25.49
CA MET A 330 -10.79 1.79 24.49
C MET A 330 -10.12 0.58 23.85
N MET A 331 -8.78 0.54 23.81
CA MET A 331 -8.03 -0.43 22.99
C MET A 331 -7.17 -1.37 23.84
N MET A 332 -6.67 -0.92 24.99
CA MET A 332 -5.72 -1.68 25.80
C MET A 332 -6.22 -3.09 26.13
N PHE A 333 -7.45 -3.19 26.66
CA PHE A 333 -8.02 -4.48 27.02
C PHE A 333 -8.23 -5.41 25.80
N PRO A 334 -8.90 -4.98 24.70
CA PRO A 334 -9.04 -5.81 23.49
C PRO A 334 -7.71 -6.33 22.93
N PHE A 335 -6.69 -5.47 22.85
CA PHE A 335 -5.39 -5.84 22.31
C PHE A 335 -4.66 -6.84 23.22
N LEU A 336 -4.58 -6.55 24.53
CA LEU A 336 -3.98 -7.46 25.50
C LEU A 336 -4.70 -8.82 25.48
N ASN A 337 -6.04 -8.82 25.48
CA ASN A 337 -6.83 -10.05 25.45
C ASN A 337 -6.50 -10.89 24.20
N VAL A 338 -6.53 -10.28 23.01
CA VAL A 338 -6.21 -10.96 21.76
C VAL A 338 -4.80 -11.57 21.78
N LEU A 339 -3.79 -10.83 22.23
CA LEU A 339 -2.41 -11.32 22.26
C LEU A 339 -2.25 -12.48 23.24
N HIS A 340 -2.92 -12.44 24.40
CA HIS A 340 -2.96 -13.56 25.33
C HIS A 340 -3.67 -14.78 24.73
N GLN A 341 -4.79 -14.60 24.03
CA GLN A 341 -5.47 -15.71 23.34
C GLN A 341 -4.59 -16.31 22.24
N VAL A 342 -3.81 -15.51 21.51
CA VAL A 342 -2.85 -16.00 20.51
C VAL A 342 -1.77 -16.87 21.16
N LEU A 343 -1.20 -16.45 22.29
CA LEU A 343 -0.25 -17.27 23.05
C LEU A 343 -0.87 -18.58 23.55
N LEU A 344 -2.13 -18.53 24.02
CA LEU A 344 -2.85 -19.71 24.50
C LEU A 344 -3.17 -20.69 23.37
N GLY A 345 -3.60 -20.18 22.21
CA GLY A 345 -3.98 -20.96 21.06
C GLY A 345 -2.79 -21.50 20.25
N ARG A 346 -1.57 -20.98 20.48
CA ARG A 346 -0.38 -21.28 19.66
C ARG A 346 -0.58 -21.04 18.16
N THR A 347 -1.44 -20.09 17.79
CA THR A 347 -1.74 -19.82 16.38
C THR A 347 -0.55 -19.20 15.63
N HIS A 348 0.36 -18.54 16.36
CA HIS A 348 1.52 -17.83 15.80
C HIS A 348 2.82 -18.12 16.57
N GLU A 349 3.16 -19.39 16.82
CA GLU A 349 4.32 -19.76 17.66
C GLU A 349 5.66 -19.11 17.24
N LEU A 350 5.85 -18.88 15.94
CA LEU A 350 7.05 -18.23 15.38
C LEU A 350 7.20 -16.75 15.79
N LEU A 351 6.21 -16.16 16.44
CA LEU A 351 6.19 -14.76 16.90
C LEU A 351 6.06 -14.65 18.43
N ASN A 352 6.19 -15.75 19.18
CA ASN A 352 5.93 -15.76 20.61
C ASN A 352 6.75 -14.72 21.39
N GLU A 353 8.04 -14.57 21.06
CA GLU A 353 8.92 -13.61 21.73
C GLU A 353 8.45 -12.16 21.49
N GLU A 354 8.12 -11.83 20.25
CA GLU A 354 7.63 -10.50 19.90
C GLU A 354 6.24 -10.21 20.47
N ILE A 355 5.36 -11.22 20.53
CA ILE A 355 4.04 -11.09 21.18
C ILE A 355 4.19 -10.83 22.68
N MET A 356 5.05 -11.59 23.37
CA MET A 356 5.32 -11.39 24.79
C MET A 356 5.92 -10.00 25.06
N LEU A 357 6.81 -9.52 24.19
CA LEU A 357 7.37 -8.17 24.28
C LEU A 357 6.28 -7.09 24.10
N MET A 358 5.38 -7.26 23.14
CA MET A 358 4.26 -6.34 22.92
C MET A 358 3.31 -6.30 24.12
N ILE A 359 2.98 -7.47 24.71
CA ILE A 359 2.19 -7.55 25.94
C ILE A 359 2.88 -6.82 27.08
N TYR A 360 4.20 -7.04 27.27
CA TYR A 360 4.96 -6.33 28.28
C TYR A 360 4.93 -4.81 28.04
N ASN A 361 5.16 -4.33 26.81
CA ASN A 361 5.17 -2.91 26.51
C ASN A 361 3.81 -2.24 26.75
N MET A 362 2.71 -2.97 26.55
CA MET A 362 1.36 -2.53 26.92
C MET A 362 1.14 -2.53 28.43
N ALA A 363 1.53 -3.60 29.12
CA ALA A 363 1.41 -3.71 30.58
C ALA A 363 2.25 -2.67 31.31
N ALA A 364 3.45 -2.36 30.82
CA ALA A 364 4.39 -1.41 31.40
C ALA A 364 3.86 0.04 31.46
N VAL A 365 2.80 0.36 30.72
CA VAL A 365 2.10 1.66 30.82
C VAL A 365 1.42 1.82 32.19
N ASP A 366 0.85 0.73 32.72
CA ASP A 366 0.24 0.69 34.05
C ASP A 366 0.22 -0.77 34.56
N MET A 367 1.35 -1.21 35.11
CA MET A 367 1.53 -2.58 35.62
C MET A 367 0.52 -2.92 36.71
N ASN A 368 0.15 -1.94 37.54
CA ASN A 368 -0.83 -2.13 38.59
C ASN A 368 -2.19 -2.49 37.98
N HIS A 369 -2.67 -1.69 37.03
CA HIS A 369 -3.93 -1.98 36.33
C HIS A 369 -3.90 -3.31 35.59
N TYR A 370 -2.76 -3.67 34.97
CA TYR A 370 -2.59 -4.97 34.34
C TYR A 370 -2.81 -6.13 35.33
N PHE A 371 -2.16 -6.09 36.49
CA PHE A 371 -2.25 -7.16 37.48
C PHE A 371 -3.59 -7.17 38.23
N THR A 372 -4.17 -6.02 38.56
CA THR A 372 -5.37 -5.94 39.41
C THR A 372 -6.67 -5.99 38.63
N ASN A 373 -6.70 -5.51 37.39
CA ASN A 373 -7.93 -5.40 36.61
C ASN A 373 -7.89 -6.35 35.42
N PHE A 374 -6.93 -6.19 34.51
CA PHE A 374 -6.88 -6.98 33.28
C PHE A 374 -6.79 -8.47 33.56
N LEU A 375 -5.84 -8.92 34.39
CA LEU A 375 -5.64 -10.34 34.65
C LEU A 375 -6.88 -11.01 35.27
N GLY A 376 -7.54 -10.33 36.20
CA GLY A 376 -8.76 -10.82 36.83
C GLY A 376 -9.91 -10.96 35.84
N GLU A 377 -10.12 -9.95 34.99
CA GLU A 377 -11.17 -9.97 33.96
C GLU A 377 -10.87 -11.01 32.85
N PHE A 378 -9.61 -11.14 32.45
CA PHE A 378 -9.14 -12.16 31.50
C PHE A 378 -9.37 -13.58 32.01
N LEU A 379 -9.08 -13.85 33.28
CA LEU A 379 -9.32 -15.17 33.91
C LEU A 379 -10.82 -15.44 34.12
N SER A 380 -11.59 -14.42 34.45
CA SER A 380 -13.05 -14.53 34.62
C SER A 380 -13.74 -14.87 33.29
N SER A 381 -13.27 -14.30 32.19
CA SER A 381 -13.75 -14.59 30.82
C SER A 381 -13.15 -15.86 30.22
N SER A 382 -12.16 -16.47 30.87
CA SER A 382 -11.55 -17.71 30.40
C SER A 382 -12.44 -18.92 30.65
N GLU A 383 -12.82 -19.58 29.57
CA GLU A 383 -13.54 -20.85 29.59
C GLU A 383 -12.61 -22.04 29.88
N GLY A 384 -13.20 -23.16 30.32
CA GLY A 384 -12.50 -24.43 30.54
C GLY A 384 -11.66 -24.50 31.81
N ILE A 385 -11.84 -23.58 32.76
CA ILE A 385 -11.16 -23.57 34.07
C ILE A 385 -12.13 -23.39 35.24
N HIS A 386 -11.81 -23.99 36.38
CA HIS A 386 -12.57 -23.87 37.62
C HIS A 386 -12.12 -22.67 38.47
N GLU A 387 -12.94 -22.25 39.43
CA GLU A 387 -12.66 -21.07 40.27
C GLU A 387 -11.35 -21.20 41.05
N HIS A 388 -11.08 -22.37 41.65
CA HIS A 388 -9.81 -22.63 42.34
C HIS A 388 -8.58 -22.52 41.41
N GLN A 389 -8.72 -22.90 40.14
CA GLN A 389 -7.65 -22.78 39.14
C GLN A 389 -7.43 -21.31 38.76
N ARG A 390 -8.50 -20.51 38.67
CA ARG A 390 -8.41 -19.06 38.45
C ARG A 390 -7.66 -18.38 39.58
N GLU A 391 -8.03 -18.66 40.83
CA GLU A 391 -7.35 -18.13 42.02
C GLU A 391 -5.87 -18.53 42.04
N SER A 392 -5.56 -19.79 41.72
CA SER A 392 -4.18 -20.29 41.65
C SER A 392 -3.36 -19.58 40.57
N LEU A 393 -3.92 -19.42 39.35
CA LEU A 393 -3.26 -18.71 38.25
C LEU A 393 -3.00 -17.24 38.61
N ALA A 394 -3.98 -16.55 39.19
CA ALA A 394 -3.85 -15.17 39.62
C ALA A 394 -2.82 -15.01 40.74
N GLY A 395 -2.82 -15.90 41.73
CA GLY A 395 -1.89 -15.87 42.86
C GLY A 395 -0.45 -16.23 42.49
N ASN A 396 -0.25 -17.09 41.48
CA ASN A 396 1.08 -17.52 41.04
C ASN A 396 1.76 -16.54 40.07
N PHE A 397 1.04 -15.56 39.52
CA PHE A 397 1.62 -14.54 38.66
C PHE A 397 2.41 -13.53 39.51
N LYS A 398 3.74 -13.56 39.42
CA LYS A 398 4.59 -12.62 40.15
C LYS A 398 4.44 -11.21 39.57
N LYS A 399 4.33 -10.22 40.45
CA LYS A 399 4.12 -8.81 40.12
C LYS A 399 5.46 -8.07 39.98
N ASP A 400 6.40 -8.67 39.25
CA ASP A 400 7.70 -8.08 38.97
C ASP A 400 7.61 -7.23 37.69
N ASP A 401 8.28 -6.08 37.69
CA ASP A 401 8.16 -5.08 36.62
C ASP A 401 9.24 -5.21 35.54
N ASP A 402 10.26 -6.07 35.73
CA ASP A 402 11.32 -6.25 34.74
C ASP A 402 10.92 -7.20 33.61
N LEU A 403 11.31 -6.86 32.38
CA LEU A 403 10.96 -7.61 31.17
C LEU A 403 11.33 -9.11 31.24
N PRO A 404 12.55 -9.52 31.64
CA PRO A 404 12.88 -10.94 31.76
C PRO A 404 11.97 -11.71 32.72
N THR A 405 11.72 -11.18 33.91
CA THR A 405 10.87 -11.86 34.89
C THR A 405 9.41 -11.88 34.45
N PHE A 406 8.90 -10.78 33.90
CA PHE A 406 7.54 -10.69 33.38
C PHE A 406 7.30 -11.71 32.26
N THR A 407 8.19 -11.79 31.27
CA THR A 407 8.04 -12.71 30.14
C THR A 407 8.10 -14.17 30.58
N HIS A 408 8.99 -14.51 31.51
CA HIS A 408 9.02 -15.84 32.13
C HIS A 408 7.72 -16.17 32.88
N CYS A 409 7.18 -15.22 33.65
CA CYS A 409 5.92 -15.40 34.37
C CYS A 409 4.73 -15.55 33.42
N LEU A 410 4.69 -14.75 32.35
CA LEU A 410 3.67 -14.85 31.31
C LEU A 410 3.71 -16.20 30.61
N GLN A 411 4.90 -16.70 30.25
CA GLN A 411 5.05 -18.00 29.61
C GLN A 411 4.58 -19.14 30.53
N ARG A 412 4.94 -19.07 31.83
CA ARG A 412 4.44 -20.02 32.83
C ARG A 412 2.92 -19.95 32.96
N PHE A 413 2.36 -18.75 33.08
CA PHE A 413 0.91 -18.53 33.16
C PHE A 413 0.17 -19.15 31.96
N VAL A 414 0.65 -18.90 30.74
CA VAL A 414 0.07 -19.45 29.50
C VAL A 414 0.13 -20.98 29.51
N ASN A 415 1.25 -21.57 29.95
CA ASN A 415 1.39 -23.03 30.03
C ASN A 415 0.46 -23.64 31.08
N ASP A 416 0.40 -23.06 32.28
CA ASP A 416 -0.44 -23.54 33.38
C ASP A 416 -1.93 -23.45 33.01
N LEU A 417 -2.37 -22.33 32.43
CA LEU A 417 -3.75 -22.13 31.98
C LEU A 417 -4.15 -23.17 30.91
N ARG A 418 -3.26 -23.46 29.96
CA ARG A 418 -3.52 -24.49 28.94
C ARG A 418 -3.54 -25.88 29.51
N TYR A 419 -2.66 -26.18 30.46
CA TYR A 419 -2.67 -27.45 31.17
C TYR A 419 -4.00 -27.67 31.89
N PHE A 420 -4.50 -26.66 32.61
CA PHE A 420 -5.82 -26.75 33.26
C PHE A 420 -6.95 -26.97 32.26
N ARG A 421 -6.98 -26.24 31.14
CA ARG A 421 -7.97 -26.46 30.06
C ARG A 421 -7.90 -27.88 29.51
N LEU A 422 -6.70 -28.40 29.28
CA LEU A 422 -6.51 -29.77 28.78
C LEU A 422 -7.03 -30.79 29.77
N CYS A 423 -6.65 -30.68 31.05
CA CYS A 423 -7.10 -31.60 32.11
C CYS A 423 -8.63 -31.61 32.22
N ASN A 424 -9.26 -30.43 32.25
CA ASN A 424 -10.71 -30.33 32.42
C ASN A 424 -11.48 -30.84 31.19
N ASN A 425 -10.95 -30.64 29.98
CA ASN A 425 -11.54 -31.16 28.75
C ASN A 425 -11.31 -32.66 28.53
N SER A 426 -10.31 -33.25 29.17
CA SER A 426 -9.97 -34.68 29.06
C SER A 426 -10.76 -35.56 30.04
N LEU A 427 -11.59 -34.96 30.91
CA LEU A 427 -12.43 -35.70 31.84
C LEU A 427 -13.63 -36.33 31.09
N PRO A 428 -13.85 -37.66 31.19
CA PRO A 428 -14.99 -38.31 30.51
C PRO A 428 -16.34 -37.75 30.97
N GLU A 429 -17.33 -37.76 30.06
CA GLU A 429 -18.73 -37.44 30.39
C GLU A 429 -19.19 -38.28 31.59
N GLY A 430 -19.45 -37.63 32.73
CA GLY A 430 -19.84 -38.29 33.98
C GLY A 430 -18.78 -38.27 35.10
N SER A 431 -17.62 -37.65 34.88
CA SER A 431 -16.65 -37.39 35.96
C SER A 431 -17.24 -36.38 36.96
N ILE A 432 -17.21 -36.73 38.25
CA ILE A 432 -17.77 -35.92 39.33
C ILE A 432 -17.12 -34.53 39.30
N LYS A 433 -17.94 -33.50 39.09
CA LYS A 433 -17.56 -32.09 39.30
C LYS A 433 -17.33 -31.92 40.80
N LEU A 434 -16.07 -31.95 41.24
CA LEU A 434 -15.65 -31.62 42.60
C LEU A 434 -15.61 -30.10 42.79
#